data_AF-A0A819UI45-F1
#
_entry.id   AF-A0A819UI45-F1
#
_cell.length_a   1.000
_cell.length_b   1.000
_cell.length_c   1.000
_cell.angle_alpha   90.00
_cell.angle_beta   90.00
_cell.angle_gamma   90.00
#
_symmetry.space_group_name_H-M   'P 1'
#
loop_
_entity.id
_entity.type
_entity.pdbx_description
1 polymer ?
#
loop_
_entity_poly.entity_id
_entity_poly.type
_entity_poly.pdbx_seq_one_letter_code
_entity_poly.pdbx_strand_id
1 'polypeptide(L)'
;MQATNLGNPSSQGLGYVIDIPPLEFSSADSNFKINDTIETIASQLFIDFWSSEISYERYYNACEPTHCTYLYAGRFDVLYALTVFLSVINGLSVGLRSIVPTMVQLAYKLRNRLCS
;
A
#
# COMPACT_ATOMS: atom_id res chain seq x y z
N MET A 1 44.03 -24.87 20.66
CA MET A 1 43.11 -25.13 21.79
C MET A 1 41.90 -24.20 21.57
N GLN A 2 40.99 -24.51 20.66
CA GLN A 2 39.86 -25.44 20.79
C GLN A 2 38.82 -24.93 21.80
N ALA A 3 37.73 -24.33 21.29
CA ALA A 3 36.48 -24.17 22.03
C ALA A 3 35.54 -25.29 21.58
N THR A 4 35.31 -26.22 22.50
CA THR A 4 34.43 -27.38 22.33
C THR A 4 32.97 -26.98 22.46
N ASN A 5 32.17 -27.60 21.58
CA ASN A 5 30.72 -27.61 21.50
C ASN A 5 29.97 -27.73 22.85
N LEU A 6 28.85 -27.00 22.98
CA LEU A 6 27.68 -27.48 23.70
C LEU A 6 26.66 -27.97 22.66
N GLY A 7 26.41 -29.28 22.66
CA GLY A 7 25.38 -29.90 21.85
C GLY A 7 24.05 -30.07 22.60
N ASN A 8 22.97 -29.65 21.91
CA ASN A 8 21.60 -30.22 21.87
C ASN A 8 20.66 -29.98 23.08
N PRO A 9 19.29 -30.08 22.97
CA PRO A 9 18.50 -30.64 21.86
C PRO A 9 17.21 -29.92 21.41
N SER A 10 16.84 -30.14 20.14
CA SER A 10 15.47 -30.19 19.59
C SER A 10 14.50 -29.03 19.84
N SER A 11 14.52 -28.04 18.95
CA SER A 11 13.40 -27.24 18.39
C SER A 11 14.09 -26.25 17.42
N GLN A 12 13.76 -26.02 16.15
CA GLN A 12 12.50 -25.81 15.45
C GLN A 12 12.76 -25.97 13.93
N GLY A 13 11.69 -26.06 13.14
CA GLY A 13 11.61 -26.54 11.75
C GLY A 13 12.64 -26.03 10.73
N LEU A 14 12.72 -26.78 9.62
CA LEU A 14 13.48 -26.48 8.40
C LEU A 14 13.01 -25.15 7.77
N GLY A 15 13.46 -24.03 8.32
CA GLY A 15 13.39 -22.72 7.68
C GLY A 15 14.57 -22.59 6.74
N TYR A 16 14.35 -22.83 5.45
CA TYR A 16 15.33 -22.45 4.44
C TYR A 16 15.33 -20.92 4.34
N VAL A 17 16.48 -20.30 4.58
CA VAL A 17 16.69 -18.88 4.25
C VAL A 17 16.88 -18.83 2.72
N ILE A 18 15.89 -18.32 1.98
CA ILE A 18 16.15 -17.97 0.57
C ILE A 18 16.96 -16.68 0.62
N ASP A 19 18.28 -16.78 0.44
CA ASP A 19 19.07 -15.66 -0.02
C ASP A 19 18.66 -15.37 -1.47
N ILE A 20 17.77 -14.38 -1.64
CA ILE A 20 17.40 -13.88 -2.96
C ILE A 20 18.58 -12.99 -3.40
N PRO A 21 19.36 -13.37 -4.43
CA PRO A 21 20.39 -12.49 -4.95
C PRO A 21 19.74 -11.16 -5.39
N PRO A 22 20.42 -10.02 -5.21
CA PRO A 22 19.89 -8.74 -5.65
C PRO A 22 19.55 -8.85 -7.15
N LEU A 23 18.35 -8.41 -7.51
CA LEU A 23 17.95 -8.28 -8.91
C LEU A 23 18.91 -7.30 -9.59
N GLU A 24 19.96 -7.82 -10.23
CA GLU A 24 20.75 -7.03 -11.17
C GLU A 24 19.84 -6.71 -12.36
N PHE A 25 19.28 -5.51 -12.36
CA PHE A 25 18.54 -5.00 -13.50
C PHE A 25 19.57 -4.60 -14.57
N SER A 26 19.99 -5.56 -15.37
CA SER A 26 20.78 -5.30 -16.57
C SER A 26 19.84 -4.71 -17.63
N SER A 27 20.13 -3.49 -18.09
CA SER A 27 19.42 -2.87 -19.21
C SER A 27 19.62 -3.61 -20.54
N ALA A 28 20.39 -4.70 -20.56
CA ALA A 28 20.55 -5.59 -21.70
C ALA A 28 19.46 -6.68 -21.80
N ASP A 29 18.67 -6.91 -20.74
CA ASP A 29 17.56 -7.90 -20.75
C ASP A 29 16.21 -7.28 -21.13
N SER A 30 16.15 -5.96 -21.34
CA SER A 30 14.93 -5.34 -21.88
C SER A 30 14.83 -5.65 -23.37
N ASN A 31 13.78 -6.37 -23.77
CA ASN A 31 13.46 -6.64 -25.18
C ASN A 31 13.17 -5.37 -26.02
N PHE A 32 13.19 -4.20 -25.39
CA PHE A 32 12.93 -2.90 -26.00
C PHE A 32 14.22 -2.27 -26.53
N LYS A 33 14.23 -1.94 -27.82
CA LYS A 33 15.30 -1.15 -28.44
C LYS A 33 14.99 0.33 -28.29
N ILE A 34 16.03 1.15 -28.18
CA ILE A 34 15.94 2.63 -28.09
C ILE A 34 15.14 3.23 -29.27
N ASN A 35 15.08 2.52 -30.40
CA ASN A 35 14.39 2.95 -31.61
C ASN A 35 12.93 2.45 -31.72
N ASP A 36 12.43 1.74 -30.72
CA ASP A 36 11.05 1.26 -30.74
C ASP A 36 10.08 2.41 -30.50
N THR A 37 8.94 2.37 -31.18
CA THR A 37 7.90 3.39 -30.99
C THR A 37 7.19 3.17 -29.65
N ILE A 38 6.67 4.25 -29.08
CA ILE A 38 5.91 4.21 -27.82
C ILE A 38 4.74 3.22 -27.91
N GLU A 39 4.12 3.08 -29.09
CA GLU A 39 3.05 2.11 -29.34
C GLU A 39 3.53 0.65 -29.28
N THR A 40 4.70 0.36 -29.85
CA THR A 40 5.34 -0.96 -29.78
C THR A 40 5.74 -1.31 -28.34
N ILE A 41 6.25 -0.33 -27.60
CA ILE A 41 6.62 -0.50 -26.20
C ILE A 41 5.37 -0.77 -25.35
N ALA A 42 4.30 0.01 -25.53
CA ALA A 42 3.06 -0.14 -24.77
C ALA A 42 2.32 -1.46 -25.06
N SER A 43 2.39 -1.97 -26.30
CA SER A 43 1.74 -3.23 -26.68
C SER A 43 2.48 -4.47 -26.18
N GLN A 44 3.79 -4.37 -25.95
CA GLN A 44 4.61 -5.47 -25.45
C GLN A 44 4.87 -5.40 -23.93
N LEU A 45 4.54 -4.26 -23.28
CA LEU A 45 4.66 -4.07 -21.83
C LEU A 45 3.88 -5.09 -20.98
N PHE A 46 2.85 -5.71 -21.56
CA PHE A 46 1.97 -6.66 -20.88
C PHE A 46 2.25 -8.13 -21.26
N ILE A 47 3.17 -8.40 -22.20
CA ILE A 47 3.45 -9.74 -22.71
C ILE A 47 4.95 -9.95 -22.64
N ASP A 48 5.43 -10.37 -21.47
CA ASP A 48 6.85 -10.54 -21.19
C ASP A 48 7.28 -12.03 -21.27
N PHE A 49 6.75 -12.77 -22.26
CA PHE A 49 6.83 -14.24 -22.51
C PHE A 49 5.62 -15.07 -22.05
N TRP A 50 4.95 -15.71 -23.03
CA TRP A 50 4.10 -16.87 -22.80
C TRP A 50 4.97 -18.13 -22.80
N SER A 51 5.66 -18.42 -21.70
CA SER A 51 6.25 -19.76 -21.53
C SER A 51 5.13 -20.74 -21.20
N SER A 52 4.84 -21.69 -22.10
CA SER A 52 3.86 -22.76 -21.88
C SER A 52 4.28 -23.76 -20.79
N GLU A 53 5.49 -23.62 -20.27
CA GLU A 53 6.03 -24.44 -19.17
C GLU A 53 5.61 -23.91 -17.79
N ILE A 54 5.24 -22.63 -17.68
CA ILE A 54 4.88 -21.99 -16.41
C ILE A 54 3.35 -21.92 -16.29
N SER A 55 2.80 -22.78 -15.42
CA SER A 55 1.39 -22.70 -15.03
C SER A 55 1.21 -21.64 -13.95
N TYR A 56 0.71 -20.46 -14.34
CA TYR A 56 0.35 -19.38 -13.41
C TYR A 56 -0.68 -19.83 -12.36
N GLU A 57 -1.57 -20.75 -12.72
CA GLU A 57 -2.54 -21.35 -11.80
C GLU A 57 -1.86 -22.13 -10.67
N ARG A 58 -0.85 -22.95 -11.00
CA ARG A 58 -0.08 -23.70 -10.01
C ARG A 58 0.75 -22.78 -9.10
N TYR A 59 1.33 -21.73 -9.67
CA TYR A 59 2.09 -20.74 -8.91
C TYR A 59 1.18 -19.98 -7.93
N TYR A 60 0.01 -19.53 -8.40
CA TYR A 60 -0.94 -18.82 -7.57
C TYR A 60 -1.47 -19.70 -6.42
N ASN A 61 -1.82 -20.95 -6.70
CA ASN A 61 -2.29 -21.89 -5.70
C ASN A 61 -1.20 -22.26 -4.67
N ALA A 62 0.06 -22.41 -5.12
CA ALA A 62 1.18 -22.68 -4.23
C ALA A 62 1.55 -21.49 -3.33
N CYS A 63 1.29 -20.27 -3.78
CA CYS A 63 1.63 -19.04 -3.05
C CYS A 63 0.40 -18.28 -2.53
N GLU A 64 -0.79 -18.89 -2.49
CA GLU A 64 -1.99 -18.24 -1.98
C GLU A 64 -1.82 -17.96 -0.48
N PRO A 65 -1.59 -16.70 -0.07
CA PRO A 65 -1.38 -16.40 1.32
C PRO A 65 -2.73 -16.53 2.02
N THR A 66 -2.87 -17.52 2.91
CA THR A 66 -4.10 -17.72 3.70
C THR A 66 -4.44 -16.48 4.54
N HIS A 67 -3.43 -15.67 4.86
CA HIS A 67 -3.58 -14.40 5.56
C HIS A 67 -2.61 -13.35 5.00
N CYS A 68 -3.14 -12.20 4.60
CA CYS A 68 -2.32 -11.03 4.28
C CYS A 68 -1.95 -10.29 5.57
N THR A 69 -0.67 -10.31 5.93
CA THR A 69 -0.13 -9.47 7.01
C THR A 69 0.40 -8.17 6.43
N TYR A 70 -0.24 -7.05 6.75
CA TYR A 70 0.30 -5.74 6.44
C TYR A 70 1.21 -5.28 7.58
N LEU A 71 2.46 -4.96 7.25
CA LEU A 71 3.37 -4.31 8.19
C LEU A 71 2.98 -2.84 8.27
N TYR A 72 2.27 -2.46 9.33
CA TYR A 72 2.03 -1.05 9.63
C TYR A 72 3.34 -0.46 10.17
N ALA A 73 4.22 -0.04 9.25
CA ALA A 73 5.36 0.80 9.59
C ALA A 73 4.81 2.18 9.97
N GLY A 74 4.41 2.32 11.25
CA GLY A 74 3.90 3.55 11.83
C GLY A 74 4.97 4.64 11.77
N ARG A 75 5.07 5.31 10.62
CA ARG A 75 5.74 6.59 10.51
C ARG A 75 4.87 7.56 11.30
N PHE A 76 5.28 7.88 12.53
CA PHE A 76 4.71 8.98 13.29
C PHE A 76 4.95 10.26 12.50
N ASP A 77 4.00 10.59 11.63
CA ASP A 77 4.01 11.81 10.87
C ASP A 77 3.55 12.94 11.78
N VAL A 78 4.52 13.71 12.28
CA VAL A 78 4.28 14.87 13.14
C VAL A 78 3.34 15.87 12.47
N LEU A 79 3.38 15.96 11.14
CA LEU A 79 2.49 16.81 10.36
C LEU A 79 1.04 16.31 10.43
N TYR A 80 0.84 14.99 10.34
CA TYR A 80 -0.46 14.37 10.50
C TYR A 80 -1.05 14.63 11.89
N ALA A 81 -0.25 14.46 12.95
CA ALA A 81 -0.71 14.77 14.31
C ALA A 81 -1.09 16.25 14.47
N LEU A 82 -0.26 17.17 13.97
CA LEU A 82 -0.50 18.61 14.04
C LEU A 82 -1.80 19.00 13.32
N THR A 83 -2.00 18.50 12.10
CA THR A 83 -3.20 18.79 11.31
C THR A 83 -4.46 18.28 11.98
N VAL A 84 -4.42 17.11 12.62
CA VAL A 84 -5.53 16.58 13.42
C VAL A 84 -5.82 17.49 14.62
N PHE A 85 -4.81 17.91 15.39
CA PHE A 85 -5.02 18.81 16.52
C PHE A 85 -5.60 20.17 16.09
N LEU A 86 -5.02 20.76 15.05
CA LEU A 86 -5.51 22.03 14.51
C LEU A 86 -6.96 21.89 14.00
N SER A 87 -7.29 20.77 13.33
CA SER A 87 -8.64 20.48 12.86
C SER A 87 -9.63 20.30 14.01
N VAL A 88 -9.26 19.58 15.07
CA VAL A 88 -10.15 19.35 16.22
C VAL A 88 -10.39 20.64 17.01
N ILE A 89 -9.33 21.40 17.31
CA ILE A 89 -9.42 22.62 18.11
C ILE A 89 -10.19 23.71 17.35
N ASN A 90 -9.82 23.94 16.09
CA ASN A 90 -10.40 25.02 15.30
C ASN A 90 -11.69 24.59 14.62
N GLY A 91 -11.76 23.38 14.08
CA GLY A 91 -12.93 22.88 13.35
C GLY A 91 -14.17 22.73 14.22
N LEU A 92 -14.02 22.29 15.48
CA LEU A 92 -15.18 22.18 16.37
C LEU A 92 -15.72 23.56 16.77
N SER A 93 -14.86 24.47 17.20
CA SER A 93 -15.28 25.79 17.69
C SER A 93 -15.72 26.74 16.57
N VAL A 94 -14.96 26.81 15.47
CA VAL A 94 -15.30 27.64 14.30
C VAL A 94 -16.46 27.02 13.52
N GLY A 95 -16.47 25.69 13.39
CA GLY A 95 -17.55 24.95 12.75
C GLY A 95 -18.90 25.20 13.41
N LEU A 96 -19.00 25.07 14.74
CA LEU A 96 -20.24 25.37 15.46
C LEU A 96 -20.66 26.84 15.31
N ARG A 97 -19.72 27.78 15.49
CA ARG A 97 -20.01 29.23 15.34
C ARG A 97 -20.48 29.60 13.94
N SER A 98 -20.05 28.86 12.91
CA SER A 98 -20.48 29.05 11.52
C SER A 98 -21.80 28.31 11.21
N ILE A 99 -21.96 27.10 11.72
CA ILE A 99 -23.15 26.26 11.50
C ILE A 99 -24.39 26.84 12.16
N VAL A 100 -24.27 27.35 13.40
CA VAL A 100 -25.42 27.87 14.17
C VAL A 100 -26.17 29.00 13.45
N PRO A 101 -25.53 30.13 13.04
CA PRO A 101 -26.25 31.20 12.34
C PRO A 101 -26.79 30.74 10.99
N THR A 102 -26.07 29.86 10.29
CA THR A 102 -26.48 29.32 9.00
C THR A 102 -27.73 28.44 9.13
N MET A 103 -27.77 27.55 10.13
CA MET A 103 -28.95 26.73 10.44
C MET A 103 -30.14 27.60 10.84
N VAL A 104 -29.93 28.61 11.70
CA VAL A 104 -31.02 29.48 12.15
C VAL A 104 -31.60 30.28 10.99
N GLN A 105 -30.77 30.86 10.13
CA GLN A 105 -31.22 31.59 8.95
C GLN A 105 -31.94 30.67 7.95
N LEU A 106 -31.44 29.46 7.76
CA LEU A 106 -32.07 28.46 6.90
C LEU A 106 -33.44 28.04 7.45
N ALA A 107 -33.54 27.78 8.75
CA ALA A 107 -34.80 27.44 9.42
C ALA A 107 -35.81 28.58 9.34
N TYR A 108 -35.38 29.84 9.52
CA TYR A 108 -36.24 31.01 9.35
C TYR A 108 -36.74 31.15 7.90
N LYS A 109 -35.84 30.99 6.92
CA LYS A 109 -36.22 31.04 5.49
C LYS A 109 -37.20 29.92 5.13
N LEU A 110 -36.95 28.69 5.59
CA LEU A 110 -37.85 27.55 5.38
C LEU A 110 -39.22 27.80 5.99
N ARG A 111 -39.27 28.30 7.24
CA ARG A 111 -40.53 28.63 7.91
C ARG A 111 -41.33 29.71 7.16
N ASN A 112 -40.66 30.75 6.66
CA ASN A 112 -41.32 31.79 5.86
C ASN A 112 -41.78 31.30 4.48
N ARG A 113 -41.09 30.32 3.88
CA ARG A 113 -41.49 29.71 2.61
C ARG A 113 -42.64 28.70 2.74
N LEU A 114 -42.79 28.10 3.92
CA LEU A 114 -43.86 27.12 4.21
C LEU A 114 -45.17 27.76 4.68
N CYS A 115 -45.18 29.05 5.04
CA CYS A 115 -46.37 29.81 5.46
C CYS A 115 -46.84 30.85 4.41
N SER A 116 -46.40 30.74 3.15
CA SER A 116 -46.89 31.53 2.00
C SER A 116 -47.49 30.61 0.95
#